data_AF-A0A2V1CRJ0-F1
#
_entry.id   AF-A0A2V1CRJ0-F1
#
_cell.length_a   1.000
_cell.length_b   1.000
_cell.length_c   1.000
_cell.angle_alpha   90.00
_cell.angle_beta   90.00
_cell.angle_gamma   90.00
#
_symmetry.space_group_name_H-M   'P 1'
#
loop_
_entity.id
_entity.type
_entity.pdbx_description
1 polymer ?
#
loop_
_entity_poly.entity_id
_entity_poly.type
_entity_poly.pdbx_seq_one_letter_code
_entity_poly.pdbx_strand_id
1 'polypeptide(L)'
;MPPLLTPHALTTLTGDPHTLISVTNLQTTLPLGTDAWGRPNIPQPILLSSRISLQHPFTSASSSDTVAPSTIHYGTLSKAILAACAEFRDLCADDVCPVPMHLRALVQFVHFYLTGRDTLPSFPCQEKVVEGLSSKDAAQESSTIEPLLKNLAMRLFELEILLPKASLMGSGISLKGSFGYEVGKEGPSAYSMVLKLRELRVPTVVGVNPNERLAKQMVYVGVEMQRWGWMIDGYCALEEVVVKSTEESSFQTLEALAQHLITRIIQYILIPHSSFKFPSPSALPFPSYLPSSSSSPSSSKPHNHPRIKISLSKPSAVMFADAPTVEMLLDSDPESNEVARGVWETVVREGVRRVPFPLNGRLDEWIEGKGSS
;
A
#
# COMPACT_ATOMS: atom_id res chain seq x y z
N MET A 1 -6.55 -15.91 10.43
CA MET A 1 -5.84 -14.86 9.68
C MET A 1 -5.51 -13.73 10.65
N PRO A 2 -4.30 -13.17 10.62
CA PRO A 2 -3.98 -12.00 11.45
C PRO A 2 -4.89 -10.81 11.10
N PRO A 3 -5.32 -9.97 12.04
CA PRO A 3 -6.13 -8.79 11.76
C PRO A 3 -5.30 -7.69 11.10
N LEU A 4 -5.95 -6.94 10.20
CA LEU A 4 -5.42 -5.72 9.59
C LEU A 4 -5.68 -4.52 10.51
N LEU A 5 -4.61 -3.96 11.07
CA LEU A 5 -4.63 -2.86 12.01
C LEU A 5 -4.13 -1.56 11.38
N THR A 6 -4.38 -0.45 12.06
CA THR A 6 -3.69 0.81 11.78
C THR A 6 -2.23 0.72 12.25
N PRO A 7 -1.30 1.52 11.70
CA PRO A 7 0.09 1.55 12.17
C PRO A 7 0.19 1.86 13.67
N HIS A 8 -0.64 2.78 14.17
CA HIS A 8 -0.68 3.13 15.59
C HIS A 8 -1.12 1.94 16.45
N ALA A 9 -2.22 1.26 16.09
CA ALA A 9 -2.70 0.10 16.84
C ALA A 9 -1.68 -1.07 16.83
N LEU A 10 -0.99 -1.27 15.70
CA LEU A 10 0.08 -2.28 15.61
C LEU A 10 1.29 -1.90 16.48
N THR A 11 1.64 -0.62 16.54
CA THR A 11 2.72 -0.12 17.42
C THR A 11 2.35 -0.30 18.88
N THR A 12 1.11 0.00 19.27
CA THR A 12 0.61 -0.25 20.63
C THR A 12 0.65 -1.73 21.00
N LEU A 13 0.34 -2.62 20.05
CA LEU A 13 0.40 -4.08 20.25
C LEU A 13 1.83 -4.59 20.41
N THR A 14 2.76 -4.07 19.61
CA THR A 14 4.15 -4.57 19.56
C THR A 14 5.08 -3.88 20.55
N GLY A 15 4.76 -2.65 20.98
CA GLY A 15 5.61 -1.81 21.83
C GLY A 15 6.84 -1.27 21.10
N ASP A 16 7.66 -0.50 21.81
CA ASP A 16 8.87 0.09 21.24
C ASP A 16 9.94 -0.97 20.93
N PRO A 17 10.68 -0.80 19.81
CA PRO A 17 11.77 -1.71 19.47
C PRO A 17 12.98 -1.45 20.37
N HIS A 18 13.39 -2.47 21.14
CA HIS A 18 14.66 -2.41 21.86
C HIS A 18 15.85 -2.52 20.89
N THR A 19 15.68 -3.29 19.82
CA THR A 19 16.76 -3.70 18.93
C THR A 19 16.24 -3.76 17.50
N LEU A 20 16.90 -3.04 16.60
CA LEU A 20 16.45 -2.82 15.22
C LEU A 20 17.60 -3.07 14.25
N ILE A 21 17.34 -3.89 13.23
CA ILE A 21 18.21 -4.08 12.07
C ILE A 21 17.45 -3.54 10.87
N SER A 22 18.10 -2.69 10.07
CA SER A 22 17.45 -2.12 8.89
C SER A 22 18.36 -2.10 7.68
N VAL A 23 17.76 -2.32 6.52
CA VAL A 23 18.36 -2.10 5.20
C VAL A 23 17.45 -1.15 4.46
N THR A 24 18.00 -0.06 3.92
CA THR A 24 17.22 1.00 3.29
C THR A 24 17.55 1.11 1.81
N ASN A 25 16.50 1.33 1.00
CA ASN A 25 16.59 1.60 -0.43
C ASN A 25 17.42 0.58 -1.24
N LEU A 26 17.25 -0.72 -0.97
CA LEU A 26 17.74 -1.77 -1.86
C LEU A 26 17.10 -1.61 -3.23
N GLN A 27 17.92 -1.40 -4.26
CA GLN A 27 17.45 -1.10 -5.59
C GLN A 27 17.39 -2.35 -6.45
N THR A 28 16.29 -2.51 -7.19
CA THR A 28 16.16 -3.46 -8.29
C THR A 28 15.22 -2.91 -9.35
N THR A 29 15.00 -3.63 -10.45
CA THR A 29 14.07 -3.25 -11.52
C THR A 29 13.06 -4.36 -11.73
N LEU A 30 11.78 -4.04 -11.62
CA LEU A 30 10.68 -4.98 -11.83
C LEU A 30 9.55 -4.28 -12.61
N PRO A 31 8.76 -5.02 -13.41
CA PRO A 31 7.52 -4.52 -13.99
C PRO A 31 6.38 -4.51 -12.95
N LEU A 32 6.64 -3.91 -11.77
CA LEU A 32 5.74 -3.90 -10.61
C LEU A 32 4.68 -2.79 -10.75
N GLY A 33 3.41 -3.15 -10.55
CA GLY A 33 2.27 -2.24 -10.64
C GLY A 33 2.11 -1.64 -12.03
N THR A 34 1.75 -0.36 -12.06
CA THR A 34 1.72 0.45 -13.28
C THR A 34 2.80 1.54 -13.22
N ASP A 35 3.21 2.05 -14.38
CA ASP A 35 3.96 3.30 -14.39
C ASP A 35 3.05 4.51 -14.08
N ALA A 36 3.63 5.71 -14.06
CA ALA A 36 2.90 6.95 -13.80
C ALA A 36 1.77 7.27 -14.82
N TRP A 37 1.75 6.59 -15.96
CA TRP A 37 0.73 6.73 -17.00
C TRP A 37 -0.34 5.62 -16.93
N GLY A 38 -0.28 4.76 -15.92
CA GLY A 38 -1.18 3.63 -15.76
C GLY A 38 -0.89 2.45 -16.70
N ARG A 39 0.27 2.43 -17.37
CA ARG A 39 0.66 1.31 -18.24
C ARG A 39 1.15 0.15 -17.37
N PRO A 40 0.55 -1.05 -17.48
CA PRO A 40 1.01 -2.21 -16.72
C PRO A 40 2.28 -2.80 -17.34
N ASN A 41 2.96 -3.66 -16.58
CA ASN A 41 4.08 -4.48 -17.05
C ASN A 41 5.29 -3.70 -17.61
N ILE A 42 5.45 -2.42 -17.25
CA ILE A 42 6.60 -1.60 -17.64
C ILE A 42 7.70 -1.76 -16.58
N PRO A 43 8.90 -2.28 -16.94
CA PRO A 43 10.01 -2.34 -16.00
C PRO A 43 10.37 -0.95 -15.47
N GLN A 44 10.39 -0.80 -14.15
CA GLN A 44 10.72 0.46 -13.48
C GLN A 44 11.65 0.21 -12.28
N PRO A 45 12.48 1.20 -11.90
CA PRO A 45 13.30 1.09 -10.70
C PRO A 45 12.39 1.02 -9.47
N ILE A 46 12.70 0.11 -8.56
CA ILE A 46 12.02 -0.02 -7.27
C ILE A 46 13.05 0.04 -6.15
N LEU A 47 12.63 0.60 -5.01
CA LEU A 47 13.45 0.67 -3.80
C LEU A 47 12.76 -0.11 -2.68
N LEU A 48 13.43 -1.10 -2.12
CA LEU A 48 12.94 -1.89 -0.99
C LEU A 48 13.67 -1.50 0.29
N SER A 49 12.92 -1.19 1.34
CA SER A 49 13.46 -0.97 2.68
C SER A 49 12.89 -2.00 3.64
N SER A 50 13.75 -2.69 4.38
CA SER A 50 13.40 -3.70 5.37
C SER A 50 13.83 -3.25 6.77
N ARG A 51 12.97 -3.44 7.76
CA ARG A 51 13.22 -3.16 9.17
C ARG A 51 12.78 -4.35 10.01
N ILE A 52 13.68 -4.91 10.81
CA ILE A 52 13.41 -6.05 11.67
C ILE A 52 13.73 -5.65 13.11
N SER A 53 12.69 -5.60 13.94
CA SER A 53 12.80 -5.41 15.38
C SER A 53 12.80 -6.76 16.06
N LEU A 54 13.76 -7.01 16.95
CA LEU A 54 13.92 -8.28 17.66
C LEU A 54 13.21 -8.25 19.02
N GLN A 55 12.81 -9.43 19.53
CA GLN A 55 12.23 -9.57 20.86
C GLN A 55 13.27 -9.40 21.97
N HIS A 56 14.54 -9.72 21.67
CA HIS A 56 15.65 -9.71 22.61
C HIS A 56 16.78 -8.77 22.14
N PRO A 57 17.57 -8.22 23.08
CA PRO A 57 18.77 -7.44 22.77
C PRO A 57 19.85 -8.22 22.01
N PHE A 58 20.83 -7.51 21.44
CA PHE A 58 22.00 -8.09 20.78
C PHE A 58 23.01 -8.79 21.72
N THR A 59 22.68 -9.06 22.99
CA THR A 59 23.63 -9.40 24.05
C THR A 59 24.67 -10.46 23.66
N SER A 60 24.26 -11.58 23.06
CA SER A 60 25.17 -12.64 22.61
C SER A 60 26.05 -12.23 21.43
N ALA A 61 25.51 -11.48 20.47
CA ALA A 61 26.29 -10.98 19.35
C ALA A 61 27.30 -9.92 19.80
N SER A 62 26.88 -9.03 20.71
CA SER A 62 27.73 -7.97 21.25
C SER A 62 28.85 -8.49 22.16
N SER A 63 28.60 -9.54 22.95
CA SER A 63 29.63 -10.09 23.86
C SER A 63 30.66 -10.95 23.13
N SER A 64 30.26 -11.63 22.05
CA SER A 64 31.14 -12.51 21.28
C SER A 64 31.80 -11.83 20.09
N ASP A 65 31.37 -10.61 19.73
CA ASP A 65 31.75 -9.92 18.50
C ASP A 65 31.57 -10.79 17.24
N THR A 66 30.50 -11.60 17.24
CA THR A 66 30.14 -12.48 16.11
C THR A 66 28.66 -12.40 15.78
N VAL A 67 28.31 -12.75 14.53
CA VAL A 67 26.91 -12.90 14.10
C VAL A 67 26.35 -14.18 14.73
N ALA A 68 25.90 -14.07 15.98
CA ALA A 68 25.25 -15.14 16.71
C ALA A 68 23.82 -15.40 16.19
N PRO A 69 23.20 -16.56 16.49
CA PRO A 69 21.81 -16.87 16.11
C PRO A 69 20.76 -15.86 16.58
N SER A 70 21.11 -15.00 17.55
CA SER A 70 20.28 -13.93 18.08
C SER A 70 20.22 -12.67 17.19
N THR A 71 20.95 -12.64 16.08
CA THR A 71 21.00 -11.49 15.16
C THR A 71 21.01 -11.98 13.71
N ILE A 72 20.85 -11.06 12.76
CA ILE A 72 20.92 -11.37 11.33
C ILE A 72 21.95 -10.49 10.63
N HIS A 73 22.72 -11.11 9.74
CA HIS A 73 23.65 -10.40 8.88
C HIS A 73 22.90 -9.61 7.80
N TYR A 74 22.99 -8.28 7.83
CA TYR A 74 22.29 -7.40 6.89
C TYR A 74 22.64 -7.70 5.43
N GLY A 75 23.88 -8.10 5.12
CA GLY A 75 24.26 -8.48 3.76
C GLY A 75 23.59 -9.77 3.26
N THR A 76 23.25 -10.70 4.16
CA THR A 76 22.50 -11.91 3.83
C THR A 76 21.03 -11.58 3.63
N LEU A 77 20.48 -10.72 4.49
CA LEU A 77 19.13 -10.18 4.34
C LEU A 77 18.95 -9.45 3.01
N SER A 78 19.89 -8.59 2.61
CA SER A 78 19.83 -7.88 1.32
C SER A 78 19.83 -8.83 0.13
N LYS A 79 20.71 -9.84 0.14
CA LYS A 79 20.76 -10.86 -0.92
C LYS A 79 19.47 -11.66 -1.00
N ALA A 80 18.91 -12.06 0.14
CA ALA A 80 17.65 -12.81 0.18
C ALA A 80 16.45 -11.99 -0.32
N ILE A 81 16.37 -10.69 0.01
CA ILE A 81 15.32 -9.80 -0.53
C ILE A 81 15.42 -9.70 -2.05
N LEU A 82 16.63 -9.51 -2.59
CA LEU A 82 16.84 -9.42 -4.04
C LEU A 82 16.56 -10.74 -4.76
N ALA A 83 16.91 -11.88 -4.13
CA ALA A 83 16.57 -13.21 -4.63
C ALA A 83 15.05 -13.41 -4.68
N ALA A 84 14.33 -13.04 -3.62
CA ALA A 84 12.88 -13.07 -3.59
C ALA A 84 12.25 -12.23 -4.71
N CYS A 85 12.78 -11.02 -4.98
CA CYS A 85 12.32 -10.19 -6.09
C CYS A 85 12.53 -10.86 -7.47
N ALA A 86 13.68 -11.53 -7.66
CA ALA A 86 13.97 -12.24 -8.91
C ALA A 86 13.03 -13.44 -9.10
N GLU A 87 12.83 -14.24 -8.04
CA GLU A 87 11.92 -15.39 -8.08
C GLU A 87 10.47 -14.96 -8.31
N PHE A 88 10.01 -13.89 -7.64
CA PHE A 88 8.67 -13.34 -7.85
C PHE A 88 8.45 -12.90 -9.30
N ARG A 89 9.47 -12.29 -9.92
CA ARG A 89 9.42 -11.93 -11.34
C ARG A 89 9.27 -13.15 -12.24
N ASP A 90 10.07 -14.17 -11.99
CA ASP A 90 10.09 -15.38 -12.82
C ASP A 90 8.75 -16.14 -12.68
N LEU A 91 8.15 -16.14 -11.48
CA LEU A 91 6.80 -16.66 -11.22
C LEU A 91 5.70 -15.90 -11.97
N CYS A 92 5.78 -14.56 -12.01
CA CYS A 92 4.79 -13.74 -12.71
C CYS A 92 4.98 -13.73 -14.25
N ALA A 93 6.15 -14.14 -14.74
CA ALA A 93 6.45 -14.27 -16.16
C ALA A 93 5.97 -15.60 -16.78
N ASP A 94 5.28 -16.47 -16.03
CA ASP A 94 4.73 -17.73 -16.51
C ASP A 94 3.67 -17.50 -17.62
N ASP A 95 4.02 -17.86 -18.85
CA ASP A 95 3.20 -17.74 -20.06
C ASP A 95 1.84 -18.47 -19.97
N VAL A 96 1.70 -19.44 -19.06
CA VAL A 96 0.47 -20.22 -18.89
C VAL A 96 -0.63 -19.41 -18.19
N CYS A 97 -0.27 -18.50 -17.29
CA CYS A 97 -1.22 -17.63 -16.61
C CYS A 97 -0.50 -16.36 -16.10
N PRO A 98 -0.39 -15.30 -16.93
CA PRO A 98 0.29 -14.08 -16.52
C PRO A 98 -0.47 -13.43 -15.35
N VAL A 99 0.20 -13.32 -14.21
CA VAL A 99 -0.36 -12.68 -13.00
C VAL A 99 0.16 -11.25 -12.92
N PRO A 100 -0.71 -10.23 -12.80
CA PRO A 100 -0.25 -8.86 -12.63
C PRO A 100 0.59 -8.71 -11.35
N MET A 101 1.77 -8.09 -11.49
CA MET A 101 2.72 -7.90 -10.39
C MET A 101 2.28 -6.76 -9.48
N HIS A 102 1.36 -7.01 -8.57
CA HIS A 102 0.88 -5.98 -7.65
C HIS A 102 1.85 -5.66 -6.50
N LEU A 103 1.87 -4.41 -6.01
CA LEU A 103 2.77 -4.04 -4.89
C LEU A 103 2.52 -4.91 -3.66
N ARG A 104 1.25 -5.15 -3.33
CA ARG A 104 0.87 -5.96 -2.17
C ARG A 104 1.33 -7.41 -2.32
N ALA A 105 1.22 -7.96 -3.53
CA ALA A 105 1.69 -9.31 -3.84
C ALA A 105 3.20 -9.44 -3.62
N LEU A 106 3.99 -8.45 -4.05
CA LEU A 106 5.44 -8.47 -3.79
C LEU A 106 5.76 -8.34 -2.29
N VAL A 107 5.07 -7.46 -1.54
CA VAL A 107 5.27 -7.36 -0.07
C VAL A 107 5.02 -8.71 0.61
N GLN A 108 3.94 -9.37 0.22
CA GLN A 108 3.56 -10.69 0.75
C GLN A 108 4.58 -11.77 0.37
N PHE A 109 4.99 -11.80 -0.90
CA PHE A 109 5.93 -12.79 -1.39
C PHE A 109 7.29 -12.67 -0.72
N VAL A 110 7.85 -11.46 -0.63
CA VAL A 110 9.13 -11.23 0.06
C VAL A 110 9.01 -11.60 1.54
N HIS A 111 7.88 -11.28 2.17
CA HIS A 111 7.63 -11.68 3.56
C HIS A 111 7.60 -13.21 3.72
N PHE A 112 6.84 -13.91 2.88
CA PHE A 112 6.76 -15.36 2.87
C PHE A 112 8.13 -15.99 2.60
N TYR A 113 8.85 -15.52 1.58
CA TYR A 113 10.17 -16.01 1.21
C TYR A 113 11.17 -15.94 2.38
N LEU A 114 11.14 -14.83 3.11
CA LEU A 114 12.05 -14.62 4.23
C LEU A 114 11.63 -15.41 5.48
N THR A 115 10.33 -15.57 5.74
CA THR A 115 9.85 -16.09 7.04
C THR A 115 9.32 -17.53 6.97
N GLY A 116 8.97 -18.01 5.78
CA GLY A 116 8.23 -19.25 5.56
C GLY A 116 6.79 -19.21 6.09
N ARG A 117 6.28 -18.03 6.47
CA ARG A 117 4.97 -17.87 7.09
C ARG A 117 4.07 -17.08 6.16
N ASP A 118 2.95 -17.69 5.81
CA ASP A 118 1.92 -17.00 5.05
C ASP A 118 1.14 -16.05 5.97
N THR A 119 0.80 -14.88 5.45
CA THR A 119 0.13 -13.82 6.19
C THR A 119 -1.29 -13.56 5.73
N LEU A 120 -1.69 -14.06 4.55
CA LEU A 120 -2.88 -13.58 3.84
C LEU A 120 -3.65 -14.70 3.08
N PRO A 121 -4.89 -14.45 2.59
CA PRO A 121 -5.71 -15.52 2.03
C PRO A 121 -5.10 -15.95 0.70
N SER A 122 -5.26 -17.24 0.38
CA SER A 122 -4.64 -17.89 -0.76
C SER A 122 -4.58 -17.00 -2.00
N PHE A 123 -3.38 -16.59 -2.42
CA PHE A 123 -3.23 -15.98 -3.74
C PHE A 123 -3.45 -17.07 -4.79
N PRO A 124 -4.01 -16.78 -5.97
CA PRO A 124 -4.18 -17.79 -7.02
C PRO A 124 -2.86 -18.46 -7.44
N CYS A 125 -1.72 -17.78 -7.26
CA CYS A 125 -0.40 -18.30 -7.55
C CYS A 125 0.22 -19.07 -6.36
N GLN A 126 -0.42 -19.07 -5.19
CA GLN A 126 0.12 -19.69 -3.98
C GLN A 126 0.26 -21.21 -4.12
N GLU A 127 -0.67 -21.88 -4.81
CA GLU A 127 -0.56 -23.30 -5.11
C GLU A 127 0.61 -23.57 -6.04
N LYS A 128 0.80 -22.77 -7.10
CA LYS A 128 1.97 -22.86 -8.00
C LYS A 128 3.31 -22.54 -7.32
N VAL A 129 3.33 -21.67 -6.30
CA VAL A 129 4.55 -21.34 -5.54
C VAL A 129 4.89 -22.45 -4.54
N VAL A 130 3.90 -22.95 -3.81
CA VAL A 130 4.09 -24.09 -2.88
C VAL A 130 4.44 -25.35 -3.67
N GLU A 131 3.80 -25.58 -4.83
CA GLU A 131 4.16 -26.63 -5.77
C GLU A 131 5.50 -26.36 -6.42
N GLY A 132 5.84 -25.15 -6.87
CA GLY A 132 7.14 -24.83 -7.47
C GLY A 132 8.34 -25.00 -6.51
N LEU A 133 8.11 -24.72 -5.22
CA LEU A 133 9.03 -25.02 -4.12
C LEU A 133 9.06 -26.52 -3.76
N SER A 134 8.04 -27.30 -4.14
CA SER A 134 7.92 -28.75 -3.87
C SER A 134 8.14 -29.66 -5.10
N SER A 135 8.13 -29.13 -6.32
CA SER A 135 8.07 -29.87 -7.60
C SER A 135 9.29 -29.64 -8.50
N LYS A 136 10.21 -28.76 -8.11
CA LYS A 136 11.60 -28.92 -8.53
C LYS A 136 12.22 -29.99 -7.65
N ASP A 137 12.45 -31.15 -8.27
CA ASP A 137 13.31 -32.26 -7.83
C ASP A 137 12.64 -33.57 -7.38
N ALA A 138 12.08 -34.28 -8.37
CA ALA A 138 12.15 -35.74 -8.41
C ALA A 138 13.29 -36.19 -9.34
N ALA A 139 14.53 -35.71 -9.11
CA ALA A 139 15.81 -36.32 -9.51
C ALA A 139 17.01 -35.34 -9.44
N GLN A 140 17.21 -34.64 -8.32
CA GLN A 140 18.54 -34.14 -7.89
C GLN A 140 18.43 -33.65 -6.46
N GLU A 141 19.46 -33.85 -5.62
CA GLU A 141 19.48 -33.46 -4.21
C GLU A 141 19.27 -31.94 -4.06
N SER A 142 18.03 -31.52 -3.87
CA SER A 142 17.63 -30.13 -3.74
C SER A 142 17.32 -29.84 -2.29
N SER A 143 18.26 -29.16 -1.65
CA SER A 143 18.08 -28.60 -0.32
C SER A 143 16.87 -27.67 -0.35
N THR A 144 15.77 -28.06 0.32
CA THR A 144 14.67 -27.15 0.63
C THR A 144 15.27 -25.92 1.31
N ILE A 145 15.24 -24.77 0.62
CA ILE A 145 15.88 -23.55 1.13
C ILE A 145 15.13 -23.14 2.39
N GLU A 146 15.79 -23.29 3.55
CA GLU A 146 15.18 -22.89 4.82
C GLU A 146 15.00 -21.37 4.84
N PRO A 147 13.80 -20.84 5.18
CA PRO A 147 13.57 -19.41 5.22
C PRO A 147 14.49 -18.71 6.21
N LEU A 148 15.14 -17.64 5.75
CA LEU A 148 16.20 -16.93 6.47
C LEU A 148 15.79 -16.45 7.88
N LEU A 149 14.53 -16.06 8.06
CA LEU A 149 13.99 -15.48 9.31
C LEU A 149 13.17 -16.49 10.13
N LYS A 150 13.09 -17.76 9.71
CA LYS A 150 12.22 -18.77 10.35
C LYS A 150 12.49 -18.93 11.85
N ASN A 151 13.77 -18.92 12.23
CA ASN A 151 14.21 -19.18 13.61
C ASN A 151 14.54 -17.88 14.37
N LEU A 152 14.26 -16.71 13.78
CA LEU A 152 14.58 -15.42 14.38
C LEU A 152 13.42 -14.95 15.28
N ALA A 153 13.73 -14.65 16.55
CA ALA A 153 12.76 -14.09 17.50
C ALA A 153 12.44 -12.61 17.17
N MET A 154 11.59 -12.41 16.16
CA MET A 154 11.14 -11.10 15.71
C MET A 154 9.98 -10.60 16.54
N ARG A 155 9.91 -9.28 16.73
CA ARG A 155 8.78 -8.55 17.33
C ARG A 155 7.98 -7.80 16.27
N LEU A 156 8.68 -7.18 15.32
CA LEU A 156 8.09 -6.45 14.21
C LEU A 156 8.97 -6.64 12.98
N PHE A 157 8.38 -6.99 11.85
CA PHE A 157 9.04 -6.96 10.55
C PHE A 157 8.29 -5.97 9.66
N GLU A 158 8.99 -5.00 9.10
CA GLU A 158 8.45 -4.05 8.15
C GLU A 158 9.16 -4.15 6.82
N LEU A 159 8.39 -4.09 5.75
CA LEU A 159 8.85 -4.04 4.37
C LEU A 159 8.14 -2.90 3.66
N GLU A 160 8.91 -1.98 3.10
CA GLU A 160 8.42 -0.86 2.32
C GLU A 160 8.97 -0.95 0.90
N ILE A 161 8.05 -0.87 -0.08
CA ILE A 161 8.37 -0.81 -1.50
C ILE A 161 8.04 0.59 -1.98
N LEU A 162 9.00 1.27 -2.59
CA LEU A 162 8.86 2.58 -3.19
C LEU A 162 9.08 2.50 -4.71
N LEU A 163 8.12 3.01 -5.46
CA LEU A 163 8.13 3.20 -6.90
C LEU A 163 8.38 4.68 -7.22
N PRO A 164 9.65 5.12 -7.39
CA PRO A 164 9.99 6.52 -7.67
C PRO A 164 9.50 7.03 -9.03
N LYS A 165 9.12 6.13 -9.96
CA LYS A 165 8.65 6.46 -11.32
C LYS A 165 7.17 6.16 -11.56
N ALA A 166 6.43 5.79 -10.51
CA ALA A 166 5.00 5.51 -10.60
C ALA A 166 4.09 6.73 -10.33
N SER A 167 4.68 7.89 -10.02
CA SER A 167 3.95 9.16 -9.82
C SER A 167 4.35 10.16 -10.89
N LEU A 168 3.40 10.91 -11.44
CA LEU A 168 3.67 11.96 -12.43
C LEU A 168 4.09 13.25 -11.73
N MET A 169 3.38 13.61 -10.65
CA MET A 169 3.53 14.90 -9.97
C MET A 169 4.24 14.81 -8.63
N GLY A 170 4.48 13.60 -8.11
CA GLY A 170 5.11 13.36 -6.81
C GLY A 170 6.52 12.79 -6.87
N SER A 171 7.08 12.54 -5.69
CA SER A 171 8.38 11.87 -5.53
C SER A 171 8.28 10.33 -5.62
N GLY A 172 7.07 9.79 -5.68
CA GLY A 172 6.82 8.36 -5.92
C GLY A 172 5.66 7.80 -5.10
N ILE A 173 5.37 6.53 -5.33
CA ILE A 173 4.33 5.78 -4.63
C ILE A 173 4.98 4.73 -3.74
N SER A 174 4.54 4.58 -2.49
CA SER A 174 5.05 3.51 -1.63
C SER A 174 3.95 2.67 -0.99
N LEU A 175 4.18 1.36 -0.87
CA LEU A 175 3.40 0.47 -0.04
C LEU A 175 4.28 -0.09 1.08
N LYS A 176 3.86 0.12 2.33
CA LYS A 176 4.52 -0.44 3.51
C LYS A 176 3.63 -1.49 4.16
N GLY A 177 4.16 -2.70 4.30
CA GLY A 177 3.61 -3.75 5.15
C GLY A 177 4.40 -3.87 6.45
N SER A 178 3.72 -3.84 7.59
CA SER A 178 4.32 -4.09 8.91
C SER A 178 3.62 -5.27 9.56
N PHE A 179 4.40 -6.22 10.09
CA PHE A 179 3.94 -7.51 10.59
C PHE A 179 4.41 -7.69 12.04
N GLY A 180 3.48 -7.73 12.98
CA GLY A 180 3.76 -7.90 14.41
C GLY A 180 3.81 -9.37 14.80
N TYR A 181 4.72 -9.72 15.70
CA TYR A 181 4.97 -11.09 16.15
C TYR A 181 4.90 -11.16 17.67
N GLU A 182 4.07 -12.06 18.18
CA GLU A 182 3.95 -12.35 19.61
C GLU A 182 4.83 -13.54 20.01
N VAL A 183 5.29 -13.52 21.26
CA VAL A 183 6.10 -14.60 21.82
C VAL A 183 5.29 -15.90 21.83
N GLY A 184 5.89 -16.98 21.33
CA GLY A 184 5.28 -18.32 21.34
C GLY A 184 4.22 -18.57 20.25
N LYS A 185 3.94 -17.60 19.37
CA LYS A 185 3.09 -17.81 18.19
C LYS A 185 3.92 -18.06 16.95
N GLU A 186 3.48 -19.01 16.14
CA GLU A 186 4.06 -19.27 14.84
C GLU A 186 3.49 -18.29 13.79
N GLY A 187 4.29 -17.30 13.39
CA GLY A 187 3.90 -16.30 12.39
C GLY A 187 3.38 -14.98 12.98
N PRO A 188 2.95 -14.04 12.12
CA PRO A 188 2.53 -12.73 12.60
C PRO A 188 1.15 -12.78 13.27
N SER A 189 1.04 -12.10 14.41
CA SER A 189 -0.20 -12.01 15.19
C SER A 189 -1.15 -10.95 14.64
N ALA A 190 -0.63 -9.87 14.05
CA ALA A 190 -1.36 -8.80 13.40
C ALA A 190 -0.48 -8.12 12.33
N TYR A 191 -1.08 -7.36 11.43
CA TYR A 191 -0.33 -6.62 10.42
C TYR A 191 -0.98 -5.28 10.08
N SER A 192 -0.21 -4.38 9.47
CA SER A 192 -0.70 -3.13 8.90
C SER A 192 -0.22 -2.98 7.46
N MET A 193 -1.03 -2.35 6.61
CA MET A 193 -0.72 -2.05 5.22
C MET A 193 -1.03 -0.58 4.95
N VAL A 194 -0.04 0.14 4.42
CA VAL A 194 -0.10 1.59 4.24
C VAL A 194 0.36 1.95 2.83
N LEU A 195 -0.55 2.45 2.00
CA LEU A 195 -0.24 3.03 0.69
C LEU A 195 0.01 4.54 0.86
N LYS A 196 1.04 5.08 0.19
CA LYS A 196 1.36 6.50 0.20
C LYS A 196 1.59 7.06 -1.20
N LEU A 197 0.96 8.19 -1.50
CA LEU A 197 1.38 9.12 -2.56
C LEU A 197 2.28 10.18 -1.93
N ARG A 198 3.52 10.32 -2.41
CA ARG A 198 4.53 11.17 -1.77
C ARG A 198 4.69 12.49 -2.51
N GLU A 199 4.53 13.60 -1.77
CA GLU A 199 4.91 14.96 -2.17
C GLU A 199 4.44 15.36 -3.58
N LEU A 200 3.17 15.13 -3.91
CA LEU A 200 2.58 15.61 -5.16
C LEU A 200 2.70 17.14 -5.19
N ARG A 201 3.36 17.68 -6.21
CA ARG A 201 3.60 19.12 -6.34
C ARG A 201 2.56 19.72 -7.25
N VAL A 202 1.51 20.28 -6.66
CA VAL A 202 0.35 20.75 -7.42
C VAL A 202 0.27 22.27 -7.39
N PRO A 203 0.25 22.95 -8.56
CA PRO A 203 -0.04 24.37 -8.64
C PRO A 203 -1.51 24.65 -8.28
N THR A 204 -1.73 25.41 -7.21
CA THR A 204 -3.07 25.68 -6.65
C THR A 204 -3.22 27.13 -6.22
N VAL A 205 -4.42 27.69 -6.37
CA VAL A 205 -4.75 29.00 -5.79
C VAL A 205 -5.15 28.79 -4.33
N VAL A 206 -4.25 29.08 -3.39
CA VAL A 206 -4.51 28.92 -1.95
C VAL A 206 -3.94 30.05 -1.11
N GLY A 207 -4.76 30.56 -0.19
CA GLY A 207 -4.39 31.66 0.70
C GLY A 207 -5.53 32.61 1.00
N VAL A 208 -5.38 33.33 2.11
CA VAL A 208 -6.35 34.32 2.62
C VAL A 208 -6.04 35.70 2.04
N ASN A 209 -4.77 36.02 1.80
CA ASN A 209 -4.36 37.32 1.30
C ASN A 209 -4.82 37.49 -0.16
N PRO A 210 -5.48 38.61 -0.54
CA PRO A 210 -5.89 38.88 -1.91
C PRO A 210 -4.79 38.66 -2.96
N ASN A 211 -3.53 38.97 -2.63
CA ASN A 211 -2.40 38.75 -3.54
C ASN A 211 -2.16 37.25 -3.83
N GLU A 212 -2.42 36.37 -2.85
CA GLU A 212 -2.33 34.92 -3.01
C GLU A 212 -3.43 34.35 -3.92
N ARG A 213 -4.46 35.16 -4.22
CA ARG A 213 -5.58 34.78 -5.08
C ARG A 213 -5.34 35.07 -6.56
N LEU A 214 -4.28 35.84 -6.88
CA LEU A 214 -3.99 36.30 -8.23
C LEU A 214 -3.15 35.30 -9.04
N ALA A 215 -2.47 34.36 -8.37
CA ALA A 215 -1.59 33.40 -9.01
C ALA A 215 -1.59 32.05 -8.29
N LYS A 216 -1.35 30.98 -9.04
CA LYS A 216 -1.14 29.64 -8.48
C LYS A 216 0.21 29.58 -7.75
N GLN A 217 0.22 28.90 -6.62
CA GLN A 217 1.40 28.60 -5.82
C GLN A 217 1.55 27.08 -5.74
N MET A 218 2.77 26.59 -5.53
CA MET A 218 2.98 25.16 -5.35
C MET A 218 2.51 24.73 -3.95
N VAL A 219 1.65 23.71 -3.92
CA VAL A 219 1.25 22.98 -2.72
C VAL A 219 1.79 21.57 -2.82
N TYR A 220 2.45 21.10 -1.77
CA TYR A 220 2.92 19.71 -1.68
C TYR A 220 1.87 18.88 -0.95
N VAL A 221 1.31 17.89 -1.64
CA VAL A 221 0.24 17.03 -1.16
C VAL A 221 0.79 15.63 -0.92
N GLY A 222 0.74 15.16 0.32
CA GLY A 222 0.99 13.76 0.68
C GLY A 222 -0.32 13.08 1.08
N VAL A 223 -0.55 11.89 0.54
CA VAL A 223 -1.74 11.07 0.85
C VAL A 223 -1.28 9.75 1.41
N GLU A 224 -1.78 9.38 2.58
CA GLU A 224 -1.52 8.09 3.22
C GLU A 224 -2.85 7.37 3.48
N MET A 225 -2.96 6.13 3.01
CA MET A 225 -4.11 5.26 3.21
C MET A 225 -3.72 4.10 4.10
N GLN A 226 -4.18 4.15 5.36
CA GLN A 226 -3.97 3.10 6.35
C GLN A 226 -5.05 2.04 6.26
N ARG A 227 -4.74 0.82 6.71
CA ARG A 227 -5.59 -0.37 6.53
C ARG A 227 -5.86 -0.62 5.05
N TRP A 228 -4.87 -0.41 4.18
CA TRP A 228 -4.99 -0.67 2.75
C TRP A 228 -5.10 -2.18 2.51
N GLY A 229 -6.34 -2.67 2.40
CA GLY A 229 -6.68 -4.09 2.31
C GLY A 229 -6.63 -4.70 0.91
N TRP A 230 -6.46 -3.87 -0.13
CA TRP A 230 -6.73 -4.27 -1.50
C TRP A 230 -5.49 -4.79 -2.22
N MET A 231 -5.70 -5.77 -3.10
CA MET A 231 -4.64 -6.36 -3.92
C MET A 231 -4.37 -5.55 -5.19
N ILE A 232 -5.41 -4.95 -5.77
CA ILE A 232 -5.29 -4.21 -7.03
C ILE A 232 -4.66 -2.85 -6.77
N ASP A 233 -3.68 -2.51 -7.61
CA ASP A 233 -3.05 -1.20 -7.61
C ASP A 233 -3.98 -0.17 -8.25
N GLY A 234 -4.44 0.80 -7.46
CA GLY A 234 -5.34 1.88 -7.90
C GLY A 234 -4.75 3.29 -7.70
N TYR A 235 -3.44 3.40 -7.46
CA TYR A 235 -2.82 4.68 -7.08
C TYR A 235 -2.79 5.72 -8.20
N CYS A 236 -2.79 5.33 -9.49
CA CYS A 236 -2.84 6.30 -10.59
C CYS A 236 -4.17 7.06 -10.62
N ALA A 237 -5.29 6.36 -10.46
CA ALA A 237 -6.61 6.98 -10.35
C ALA A 237 -6.73 7.83 -9.08
N LEU A 238 -6.16 7.38 -7.97
CA LEU A 238 -6.09 8.16 -6.73
C LEU A 238 -5.27 9.45 -6.93
N GLU A 239 -4.09 9.37 -7.54
CA GLU A 239 -3.25 10.53 -7.83
C GLU A 239 -3.98 11.52 -8.73
N GLU A 240 -4.63 11.07 -9.82
CA GLU A 240 -5.38 11.95 -10.71
C GLU A 240 -6.52 12.67 -9.99
N VAL A 241 -7.30 11.97 -9.16
CA VAL A 241 -8.37 12.59 -8.36
C VAL A 241 -7.79 13.63 -7.39
N VAL A 242 -6.68 13.32 -6.72
CA VAL A 242 -6.04 14.24 -5.76
C VAL A 242 -5.47 15.46 -6.45
N VAL A 243 -4.73 15.28 -7.54
CA VAL A 243 -4.11 16.35 -8.32
C VAL A 243 -5.19 17.27 -8.88
N LYS A 244 -6.21 16.73 -9.57
CA LYS A 244 -7.28 17.55 -10.14
C LYS A 244 -8.11 18.26 -9.08
N SER A 245 -8.48 17.56 -8.00
CA SER A 245 -9.22 18.19 -6.88
C SER A 245 -8.40 19.31 -6.23
N THR A 246 -7.07 19.20 -6.19
CA THR A 246 -6.21 20.24 -5.62
C THR A 246 -6.01 21.40 -6.61
N GLU A 247 -5.76 21.11 -7.88
CA GLU A 247 -5.49 22.09 -8.92
C GLU A 247 -6.71 22.96 -9.25
N GLU A 248 -7.89 22.35 -9.31
CA GLU A 248 -9.15 23.01 -9.69
C GLU A 248 -9.77 23.78 -8.52
N SER A 249 -9.31 23.54 -7.30
CA SER A 249 -9.79 24.22 -6.10
C SER A 249 -9.21 25.64 -5.93
N SER A 250 -9.91 26.43 -5.13
CA SER A 250 -9.49 27.78 -4.77
C SER A 250 -9.77 28.07 -3.29
N PHE A 251 -9.38 27.18 -2.38
CA PHE A 251 -9.63 27.38 -0.94
C PHE A 251 -8.76 28.49 -0.35
N GLN A 252 -9.22 29.11 0.74
CA GLN A 252 -8.41 30.09 1.46
C GLN A 252 -7.41 29.43 2.42
N THR A 253 -7.78 28.29 3.01
CA THR A 253 -7.00 27.60 4.04
C THR A 253 -6.63 26.18 3.62
N LEU A 254 -5.53 25.66 4.17
CA LEU A 254 -5.09 24.27 3.89
C LEU A 254 -6.03 23.25 4.55
N GLU A 255 -6.63 23.59 5.67
CA GLU A 255 -7.60 22.76 6.40
C GLU A 255 -8.83 22.46 5.55
N ALA A 256 -9.39 23.48 4.89
CA ALA A 256 -10.54 23.34 4.00
C ALA A 256 -10.18 22.48 2.78
N LEU A 257 -8.99 22.69 2.21
CA LEU A 257 -8.48 21.86 1.12
C LEU A 257 -8.29 20.40 1.57
N ALA A 258 -7.71 20.14 2.76
CA ALA A 258 -7.51 18.80 3.28
C ALA A 258 -8.85 18.04 3.45
N GLN A 259 -9.84 18.68 4.06
CA GLN A 259 -11.17 18.08 4.23
C GLN A 259 -11.85 17.82 2.87
N HIS A 260 -11.69 18.75 1.91
CA HIS A 260 -12.21 18.57 0.55
C HIS A 260 -11.58 17.36 -0.14
N LEU A 261 -10.26 17.20 -0.07
CA LEU A 261 -9.55 16.06 -0.65
C LEU A 261 -9.99 14.73 -0.02
N ILE A 262 -10.11 14.67 1.31
CA ILE A 262 -10.60 13.47 2.00
C ILE A 262 -11.99 13.10 1.51
N THR A 263 -12.90 14.08 1.42
CA THR A 263 -14.27 13.88 0.93
C THR A 263 -14.27 13.30 -0.48
N ARG A 264 -13.47 13.89 -1.40
CA ARG A 264 -13.34 13.41 -2.79
C ARG A 264 -12.76 12.00 -2.87
N ILE A 265 -11.75 11.68 -2.06
CA ILE A 265 -11.14 10.33 -2.00
C ILE A 265 -12.16 9.30 -1.51
N ILE A 266 -12.92 9.60 -0.45
CA ILE A 266 -13.97 8.69 0.04
C ILE A 266 -15.00 8.46 -1.07
N GLN A 267 -15.50 9.53 -1.66
CA GLN A 267 -16.60 9.49 -2.63
C GLN A 267 -16.25 8.78 -3.94
N TYR A 268 -15.08 9.05 -4.51
CA TYR A 268 -14.75 8.63 -5.87
C TYR A 268 -13.71 7.52 -5.96
N ILE A 269 -13.00 7.21 -4.87
CA ILE A 269 -12.03 6.12 -4.81
C ILE A 269 -12.52 5.02 -3.86
N LEU A 270 -12.79 5.35 -2.59
CA LEU A 270 -13.06 4.32 -1.58
C LEU A 270 -14.39 3.61 -1.76
N ILE A 271 -15.48 4.37 -1.89
CA ILE A 271 -16.82 3.81 -2.03
C ILE A 271 -16.92 2.99 -3.32
N PRO A 272 -16.51 3.49 -4.51
CA PRO A 272 -16.55 2.71 -5.74
C PRO A 272 -15.73 1.43 -5.68
N HIS A 273 -14.56 1.46 -5.01
CA HIS A 273 -13.73 0.26 -4.84
C HIS A 273 -14.40 -0.77 -3.89
N SER A 274 -15.12 -0.31 -2.87
CA SER A 274 -15.81 -1.18 -1.90
C SER A 274 -17.13 -1.75 -2.44
N SER A 275 -17.81 -0.98 -3.30
CA SER A 275 -19.06 -1.38 -3.96
C SER A 275 -18.85 -2.27 -5.18
N PHE A 276 -17.61 -2.42 -5.67
CA PHE A 276 -17.28 -3.30 -6.78
C PHE A 276 -17.45 -4.77 -6.35
N LYS A 277 -18.62 -5.33 -6.61
CA LYS A 277 -18.82 -6.79 -6.60
C LYS A 277 -18.10 -7.32 -7.84
N PHE A 278 -17.07 -8.16 -7.65
CA PHE A 278 -16.54 -8.94 -8.76
C PHE A 278 -17.71 -9.64 -9.47
N PRO A 279 -17.77 -9.64 -10.81
CA PRO A 279 -18.65 -10.56 -11.52
C PRO A 279 -18.38 -11.95 -10.96
N SER A 280 -19.45 -12.69 -10.64
CA SER A 280 -19.34 -14.10 -10.26
C SER A 280 -18.37 -14.80 -11.23
N PRO A 281 -17.41 -15.61 -10.74
CA PRO A 281 -16.45 -16.34 -11.59
C PRO A 281 -17.10 -17.15 -12.72
N SER A 282 -18.41 -17.42 -12.62
CA SER A 282 -19.23 -18.06 -13.64
C SER A 282 -19.38 -17.29 -14.96
N ALA A 283 -18.88 -16.06 -15.09
CA ALA A 283 -18.97 -15.26 -16.32
C ALA A 283 -17.67 -15.21 -17.15
N LEU A 284 -16.59 -15.83 -16.69
CA LEU A 284 -15.34 -15.98 -17.46
C LEU A 284 -15.16 -17.46 -17.82
N PRO A 285 -14.67 -17.80 -19.04
CA PRO A 285 -14.42 -19.18 -19.44
C PRO A 285 -13.13 -19.67 -18.78
N PHE A 286 -13.16 -19.91 -17.47
CA PHE A 286 -12.08 -20.62 -16.77
C PHE A 286 -12.42 -22.12 -16.66
N PRO A 287 -11.43 -23.02 -16.81
CA PRO A 287 -11.65 -24.45 -16.68
C PRO A 287 -12.11 -24.83 -15.26
N SER A 288 -13.08 -25.73 -15.21
CA SER A 288 -13.97 -26.07 -14.09
C SER A 288 -13.34 -26.90 -12.95
N TYR A 289 -12.14 -26.56 -12.49
CA TYR A 289 -11.41 -27.32 -11.45
C TYR A 289 -11.33 -26.65 -10.07
N LEU A 290 -12.17 -25.67 -9.74
CA LEU A 290 -12.25 -25.12 -8.39
C LEU A 290 -13.42 -25.76 -7.60
N PRO A 291 -13.21 -26.22 -6.35
CA PRO A 291 -14.30 -26.65 -5.50
C PRO A 291 -15.19 -25.44 -5.16
N SER A 292 -16.48 -25.60 -5.43
CA SER A 292 -17.52 -24.62 -5.17
C SER A 292 -17.63 -24.34 -3.66
N SER A 293 -17.07 -23.21 -3.21
CA SER A 293 -17.35 -22.72 -1.87
C SER A 293 -18.78 -22.20 -1.82
N SER A 294 -19.69 -23.02 -1.29
CA SER A 294 -21.04 -22.61 -0.90
C SER A 294 -20.94 -21.58 0.23
N SER A 295 -21.06 -20.29 -0.08
CA SER A 295 -21.24 -19.26 0.94
C SER A 295 -22.72 -18.93 1.07
N SER A 296 -23.34 -19.45 2.12
CA SER A 296 -24.64 -18.99 2.64
C SER A 296 -24.57 -17.49 3.00
N PRO A 297 -25.65 -16.72 2.80
CA PRO A 297 -25.69 -15.30 3.09
C PRO A 297 -26.04 -15.05 4.56
N SER A 298 -25.09 -15.22 5.48
CA SER A 298 -25.31 -14.77 6.87
C SER A 298 -23.99 -14.59 7.63
N SER A 299 -23.53 -13.34 7.71
CA SER A 299 -22.56 -12.75 8.66
C SER A 299 -21.86 -11.59 7.94
N SER A 300 -22.20 -10.36 8.32
CA SER A 300 -21.54 -9.14 7.83
C SER A 300 -20.05 -9.20 8.15
N LYS A 301 -19.22 -9.51 7.16
CA LYS A 301 -17.77 -9.30 7.28
C LYS A 301 -17.58 -7.81 7.60
N PRO A 302 -16.85 -7.43 8.67
CA PRO A 302 -16.63 -6.03 8.99
C PRO A 302 -15.96 -5.37 7.77
N HIS A 303 -16.63 -4.38 7.20
CA HIS A 303 -16.06 -3.59 6.12
C HIS A 303 -14.79 -2.94 6.66
N ASN A 304 -13.63 -3.32 6.12
CA ASN A 304 -12.37 -2.71 6.52
C ASN A 304 -12.28 -1.33 5.86
N HIS A 305 -12.74 -0.31 6.56
CA HIS A 305 -12.71 1.09 6.13
C HIS A 305 -11.28 1.65 6.26
N PRO A 306 -10.61 2.10 5.19
CA PRO A 306 -9.29 2.71 5.31
C PRO A 306 -9.32 4.00 6.15
N ARG A 307 -8.22 4.34 6.84
CA ARG A 307 -8.04 5.70 7.37
C ARG A 307 -7.21 6.52 6.40
N ILE A 308 -7.62 7.75 6.13
CA ILE A 308 -6.96 8.65 5.18
C ILE A 308 -6.23 9.72 5.98
N LYS A 309 -4.92 9.84 5.78
CA LYS A 309 -4.13 10.98 6.25
C LYS A 309 -3.73 11.83 5.05
N ILE A 310 -4.11 13.10 5.08
CA ILE A 310 -3.68 14.12 4.14
C ILE A 310 -2.65 15.02 4.83
N SER A 311 -1.56 15.32 4.13
CA SER A 311 -0.55 16.31 4.52
C SER A 311 -0.44 17.34 3.42
N LEU A 312 -0.57 18.62 3.76
CA LEU A 312 -0.50 19.73 2.82
C LEU A 312 0.55 20.70 3.30
N SER A 313 1.58 20.93 2.48
CA SER A 313 2.65 21.87 2.79
C SER A 313 2.67 23.00 1.76
N LYS A 314 2.88 24.24 2.22
CA LYS A 314 2.95 25.42 1.35
C LYS A 314 4.32 26.09 1.49
N PRO A 315 5.33 25.72 0.67
CA PRO A 315 6.71 26.16 0.86
C PRO A 315 6.92 27.68 0.91
N SER A 316 6.23 28.43 0.06
CA SER A 316 6.42 29.88 -0.06
C SER A 316 5.69 30.73 1.00
N ALA A 317 5.01 30.11 1.97
CA ALA A 317 4.14 30.84 2.89
C ALA A 317 4.87 31.57 4.02
N VAL A 318 6.06 31.09 4.43
CA VAL A 318 6.78 31.64 5.59
C VAL A 318 8.24 31.87 5.20
N MET A 319 8.71 33.13 5.27
CA MET A 319 10.05 33.52 4.77
C MET A 319 11.23 32.72 5.34
N PHE A 320 11.14 32.25 6.59
CA PHE A 320 12.24 31.63 7.31
C PHE A 320 11.98 30.15 7.66
N ALA A 321 11.03 29.51 6.99
CA ALA A 321 10.73 28.09 7.15
C ALA A 321 10.60 27.41 5.78
N ASP A 322 10.97 26.14 5.69
CA ASP A 322 10.90 25.39 4.43
C ASP A 322 9.46 25.27 3.91
N ALA A 323 8.51 24.96 4.79
CA ALA A 323 7.08 25.01 4.53
C ALA A 323 6.29 24.88 5.84
N PRO A 324 5.25 25.70 6.10
CA PRO A 324 4.18 25.30 7.00
C PRO A 324 3.41 24.11 6.42
N THR A 325 3.06 23.15 7.29
CA THR A 325 2.35 21.92 6.95
C THR A 325 1.13 21.73 7.84
N VAL A 326 0.01 21.37 7.23
CA VAL A 326 -1.21 20.92 7.92
C VAL A 326 -1.41 19.44 7.63
N GLU A 327 -1.72 18.66 8.67
CA GLU A 327 -2.06 17.25 8.54
C GLU A 327 -3.46 16.98 9.09
N MET A 328 -4.24 16.16 8.37
CA MET A 328 -5.58 15.74 8.77
C MET A 328 -5.70 14.23 8.60
N LEU A 329 -6.05 13.52 9.67
CA LEU A 329 -6.32 12.09 9.69
C LEU A 329 -7.81 11.85 9.92
N LEU A 330 -8.45 11.08 9.04
CA LEU A 330 -9.88 10.80 9.09
C LEU A 330 -10.17 9.31 8.85
N ASP A 331 -11.13 8.75 9.59
CA ASP A 331 -11.60 7.38 9.39
C ASP A 331 -12.74 7.37 8.35
N SER A 332 -12.64 6.55 7.31
CA SER A 332 -13.67 6.47 6.25
C SER A 332 -14.91 5.65 6.63
N ASP A 333 -14.93 5.12 7.85
CA ASP A 333 -16.07 4.43 8.43
C ASP A 333 -17.18 5.42 8.84
N PRO A 334 -18.39 5.31 8.23
CA PRO A 334 -19.52 6.20 8.53
C PRO A 334 -20.09 6.03 9.94
N GLU A 335 -19.82 4.91 10.62
CA GLU A 335 -20.23 4.71 12.01
C GLU A 335 -19.33 5.53 12.95
N SER A 336 -18.03 5.59 12.63
CA SER A 336 -17.04 6.25 13.47
C SER A 336 -16.83 7.75 13.20
N ASN A 337 -17.19 8.26 12.02
CA ASN A 337 -16.87 9.62 11.59
C ASN A 337 -18.03 10.32 10.86
N GLU A 338 -18.35 11.55 11.27
CA GLU A 338 -19.47 12.34 10.74
C GLU A 338 -19.26 12.80 9.29
N VAL A 339 -18.04 13.19 8.92
CA VAL A 339 -17.72 13.60 7.55
C VAL A 339 -17.86 12.41 6.62
N ALA A 340 -17.32 11.25 7.01
CA ALA A 340 -17.49 10.02 6.25
C ALA A 340 -18.99 9.71 6.09
N ARG A 341 -19.78 9.74 7.17
CA ARG A 341 -21.23 9.49 7.14
C ARG A 341 -21.96 10.37 6.11
N GLY A 342 -21.70 11.68 6.12
CA GLY A 342 -22.31 12.61 5.16
C GLY A 342 -21.94 12.29 3.69
N VAL A 343 -20.72 11.82 3.45
CA VAL A 343 -20.30 11.37 2.10
C VAL A 343 -21.01 10.08 1.71
N TRP A 344 -21.09 9.10 2.61
CA TRP A 344 -21.82 7.84 2.36
C TRP A 344 -23.30 8.09 2.07
N GLU A 345 -23.97 8.93 2.85
CA GLU A 345 -25.38 9.32 2.61
C GLU A 345 -25.58 10.01 1.26
N THR A 346 -24.64 10.87 0.86
CA THR A 346 -24.66 11.53 -0.44
C THR A 346 -24.52 10.52 -1.58
N VAL A 347 -23.61 9.55 -1.47
CA VAL A 347 -23.45 8.50 -2.48
C VAL A 347 -24.65 7.55 -2.52
N VAL A 348 -25.28 7.25 -1.39
CA VAL A 348 -26.53 6.47 -1.35
C VAL A 348 -27.64 7.18 -2.13
N ARG A 349 -27.72 8.51 -2.03
CA ARG A 349 -28.72 9.33 -2.72
C ARG A 349 -28.44 9.49 -4.22
N GLU A 350 -27.19 9.76 -4.59
CA GLU A 350 -26.78 10.09 -5.97
C GLU A 350 -26.35 8.87 -6.80
N GLY A 351 -26.10 7.74 -6.15
CA GLY A 351 -25.50 6.56 -6.75
C GLY A 351 -23.97 6.57 -6.73
N VAL A 352 -23.39 5.38 -6.79
CA VAL A 352 -21.93 5.18 -6.83
C VAL A 352 -21.40 5.59 -8.20
N ARG A 353 -20.50 6.57 -8.23
CA ARG A 353 -19.81 7.04 -9.44
C ARG A 353 -18.32 6.77 -9.33
N ARG A 354 -17.73 6.16 -10.36
CA ARG A 354 -16.29 5.93 -10.46
C ARG A 354 -15.70 6.86 -11.51
N VAL A 355 -14.71 7.66 -11.12
CA VAL A 355 -13.97 8.52 -12.05
C VAL A 355 -13.22 7.61 -13.03
N PRO A 356 -13.39 7.78 -14.36
CA PRO A 356 -12.61 7.04 -15.34
C PRO A 356 -11.14 7.46 -15.23
N PHE A 357 -10.22 6.54 -15.51
CA PHE A 357 -8.80 6.83 -15.58
C PHE A 357 -8.25 6.36 -16.94
N PRO A 358 -7.52 7.21 -17.69
CA PRO A 358 -7.31 8.64 -17.42
C PRO A 358 -8.60 9.45 -17.62
N LEU A 359 -8.83 10.47 -16.81
CA LEU A 359 -9.92 11.42 -16.99
C LEU A 359 -9.50 12.51 -17.98
N ASN A 360 -10.22 12.62 -19.10
CA ASN A 360 -10.06 13.76 -20.00
C ASN A 360 -10.82 14.98 -19.48
N GLY A 361 -10.20 16.16 -19.50
CA GLY A 361 -10.84 17.41 -19.05
C GLY A 361 -10.82 17.63 -17.54
N ARG A 362 -11.75 18.47 -17.05
CA ARG A 362 -11.82 18.86 -15.63
C ARG A 362 -12.61 17.86 -14.79
N LEU A 363 -12.17 17.65 -13.56
CA LEU A 363 -12.87 16.80 -12.60
C LEU A 363 -14.21 17.42 -12.17
N ASP A 364 -14.26 18.72 -11.92
CA ASP A 364 -15.50 19.39 -11.51
C ASP A 364 -16.59 19.32 -12.60
N GLU A 365 -16.22 19.44 -13.88
CA GLU A 365 -17.16 19.32 -15.01
C GLU A 365 -17.74 17.90 -15.11
N TRP A 366 -16.91 16.88 -14.90
CA TRP A 366 -17.36 15.49 -14.85
C TRP A 366 -18.31 15.24 -13.66
N ILE A 367 -18.02 15.82 -12.49
CA ILE A 367 -18.85 15.69 -11.29
C ILE A 367 -20.22 16.35 -11.50
N GLU A 368 -20.27 17.50 -12.17
CA GLU A 368 -21.50 18.21 -12.52
C GLU A 368 -22.30 17.51 -13.63
N GLY A 369 -21.77 16.45 -14.24
CA GLY A 369 -22.43 15.74 -15.35
C GLY A 369 -22.38 16.50 -16.68
N LYS A 370 -21.51 17.50 -16.81
CA LYS A 370 -21.33 18.29 -18.03
C LYS A 370 -20.29 17.70 -19.00
N GLY A 371 -19.69 16.56 -18.65
CA GLY A 371 -18.55 15.95 -19.36
C GLY A 371 -18.82 14.56 -19.94
N SER A 372 -19.98 14.33 -20.55
CA SER A 372 -20.23 13.10 -21.32
C SER A 372 -20.94 13.41 -22.64
N SER A 373 -20.14 13.76 -23.64
CA SER A 373 -20.39 13.57 -25.08
C SER A 373 -19.08 13.23 -25.75
#